data_AF-A0A1F4PFA2-F1
#
_entry.id   AF-A0A1F4PFA2-F1
#
_cell.length_a   1.000
_cell.length_b   1.000
_cell.length_c   1.000
_cell.angle_alpha   90.00
_cell.angle_beta   90.00
_cell.angle_gamma   90.00
#
_symmetry.space_group_name_H-M   'P 1'
#
loop_
_entity.id
_entity.type
_entity.pdbx_description
1 polymer ?
#
loop_
_entity_poly.entity_id
_entity_poly.type
_entity_poly.pdbx_seq_one_letter_code
_entity_poly.pdbx_strand_id
1 'polypeptide(L)'
;MSNYKKEYELWDEFLKVWPLARLTTMKLDDYTQVGSKDSFTRWIEARLDELGGIWGGSSFKFGVFSRKDTDTCQASEQSIEARNEGITVPHTRNRGEGGWNEQE
;
A
#
# COMPACT_ATOMS: atom_id res chain seq x y z
N MET A 1 4.34 34.85 -15.10
CA MET A 1 3.08 35.12 -14.37
C MET A 1 2.26 33.86 -14.36
N SER A 2 1.96 33.31 -13.19
CA SER A 2 1.04 32.18 -13.04
C SER A 2 -0.32 32.53 -13.68
N ASN A 3 -0.85 31.64 -14.50
CA ASN A 3 -2.14 31.83 -15.14
C ASN A 3 -3.20 31.23 -14.22
N TYR A 4 -3.54 31.98 -13.18
CA TYR A 4 -4.48 31.57 -12.13
C TYR A 4 -5.81 31.04 -12.68
N LYS A 5 -6.24 31.51 -13.86
CA LYS A 5 -7.47 31.04 -14.50
C LYS A 5 -7.42 29.55 -14.83
N LYS A 6 -6.28 29.05 -15.33
CA LYS A 6 -6.10 27.62 -15.66
C LYS A 6 -6.04 26.77 -14.39
N GLU A 7 -5.36 27.27 -13.37
CA GLU A 7 -5.27 26.64 -12.05
C GLU A 7 -6.66 26.48 -11.41
N TYR A 8 -7.51 27.51 -11.48
CA TYR A 8 -8.90 27.42 -11.02
C TYR A 8 -9.76 26.49 -11.87
N GLU A 9 -9.61 26.50 -13.21
CA GLU A 9 -10.31 25.57 -14.09
C GLU A 9 -9.98 24.10 -13.76
N LEU A 10 -8.70 23.81 -13.50
CA LEU A 10 -8.22 22.50 -13.08
C LEU A 10 -8.77 22.10 -11.70
N TRP A 11 -8.81 23.05 -10.76
CA TRP A 11 -9.40 22.84 -9.44
C TRP A 11 -10.91 22.53 -9.53
N ASP A 12 -11.64 23.25 -10.37
CA ASP A 12 -13.07 23.01 -10.60
C ASP A 12 -13.32 21.66 -11.27
N GLU A 13 -12.46 21.24 -12.21
CA GLU A 13 -12.52 19.89 -12.78
C GLU A 13 -12.30 18.81 -11.73
N PHE A 14 -11.32 18.99 -10.84
CA PHE A 14 -11.08 18.07 -9.73
C PHE A 14 -12.30 17.97 -8.81
N LEU A 15 -12.90 19.09 -8.42
CA LEU A 15 -14.09 19.09 -7.57
C LEU A 15 -15.32 18.47 -8.24
N LYS A 16 -15.44 18.56 -9.58
CA LYS A 16 -16.49 17.88 -10.34
C LYS A 16 -16.33 16.35 -10.31
N VAL A 17 -15.09 15.86 -10.38
CA VAL A 17 -14.81 14.41 -10.38
C VAL A 17 -14.81 13.85 -8.96
N TRP A 18 -14.27 14.59 -8.00
CA TRP A 18 -14.08 14.19 -6.61
C TRP A 18 -14.79 15.12 -5.61
N PRO A 19 -16.14 15.18 -5.65
CA PRO A 19 -16.89 15.91 -4.64
C PRO A 19 -16.79 15.21 -3.29
N LEU A 20 -16.95 15.97 -2.20
CA LEU A 20 -16.86 15.46 -0.82
C LEU A 20 -17.77 14.24 -0.58
N ALA A 21 -18.98 14.25 -1.14
CA ALA A 21 -19.92 13.13 -1.04
C ALA A 21 -19.32 11.83 -1.64
N ARG A 22 -18.65 11.91 -2.80
CA ARG A 22 -18.00 10.75 -3.42
C ARG A 22 -16.84 10.24 -2.56
N LEU A 23 -16.06 11.14 -1.94
CA LEU A 23 -14.93 10.75 -1.08
C LEU A 23 -15.38 9.90 0.11
N THR A 24 -16.56 10.18 0.67
CA THR A 24 -17.08 9.41 1.82
C THR A 24 -17.49 7.99 1.48
N THR A 25 -17.86 7.71 0.22
CA THR A 25 -18.33 6.39 -0.24
C THR A 25 -17.39 5.75 -1.27
N MET A 26 -16.18 6.27 -1.38
CA MET A 26 -15.14 5.84 -2.32
C MET A 26 -14.74 4.38 -2.06
N LYS A 27 -14.63 3.59 -3.14
CA LYS A 27 -14.08 2.23 -3.06
C LYS A 27 -12.55 2.26 -3.04
N LEU A 28 -11.94 1.14 -2.68
CA LEU A 28 -10.47 1.03 -2.68
C LEU A 28 -9.89 1.18 -4.09
N ASP A 29 -10.57 0.65 -5.10
CA ASP A 29 -10.18 0.77 -6.51
C ASP A 29 -10.20 2.22 -7.00
N ASP A 30 -11.18 3.00 -6.52
CA ASP A 30 -11.28 4.43 -6.78
C ASP A 30 -10.13 5.21 -6.10
N TYR A 31 -9.67 4.77 -4.93
CA TYR A 31 -8.58 5.39 -4.19
C TYR A 31 -7.21 5.14 -4.85
N THR A 32 -6.91 3.87 -5.15
CA THR A 32 -5.63 3.42 -5.70
C THR A 32 -5.83 2.15 -6.52
N GLN A 33 -5.48 2.19 -7.81
CA GLN A 33 -5.57 1.02 -8.69
C GLN A 33 -4.40 0.98 -9.67
N VAL A 34 -3.75 -0.18 -9.78
CA VAL A 34 -2.65 -0.36 -10.73
C VAL A 34 -3.15 -0.19 -12.16
N GLY A 35 -2.46 0.66 -12.93
CA GLY A 35 -2.78 0.95 -14.32
C GLY A 35 -3.94 1.92 -14.52
N SER A 36 -4.67 2.29 -13.47
CA SER A 36 -5.67 3.35 -13.55
C SER A 36 -5.00 4.72 -13.58
N LYS A 37 -5.43 5.58 -14.48
CA LYS A 37 -5.02 6.99 -14.53
C LYS A 37 -5.99 7.91 -13.78
N ASP A 38 -7.16 7.38 -13.42
CA ASP A 38 -8.26 8.16 -12.84
C ASP A 38 -8.48 7.88 -11.35
N SER A 39 -7.66 7.04 -10.73
CA SER A 39 -7.69 6.86 -9.27
C SER A 39 -7.34 8.15 -8.54
N PHE A 40 -7.91 8.36 -7.36
CA PHE A 40 -7.78 9.57 -6.55
C PHE A 40 -6.30 9.97 -6.30
N THR A 41 -5.47 9.00 -5.91
CA THR A 41 -4.03 9.21 -5.67
C THR A 41 -3.30 9.71 -6.92
N ARG A 42 -3.65 9.20 -8.10
CA ARG A 42 -3.06 9.64 -9.39
C ARG A 42 -3.48 11.05 -9.78
N TRP A 43 -4.71 11.46 -9.44
CA TRP A 43 -5.15 12.85 -9.60
C TRP A 43 -4.27 13.80 -8.77
N ILE A 44 -4.01 13.46 -7.50
CA ILE A 44 -3.17 14.27 -6.61
C ILE A 44 -1.70 14.29 -7.05
N GLU A 45 -1.16 13.16 -7.52
CA GLU A 45 0.25 13.08 -7.93
C GLU A 45 0.53 13.80 -9.24
N ALA A 46 -0.30 13.61 -10.26
CA ALA A 46 0.05 13.98 -11.63
C ALA A 46 -0.87 15.04 -12.23
N ARG A 47 -2.17 15.04 -11.87
CA ARG A 47 -3.15 15.93 -12.49
C ARG A 47 -3.22 17.28 -11.80
N LEU A 48 -2.93 17.33 -10.51
CA LEU A 48 -2.80 18.56 -9.72
C LEU A 48 -1.36 19.07 -9.61
N ASP A 49 -0.45 18.62 -10.47
CA ASP A 49 0.98 19.00 -10.42
C ASP A 49 1.17 20.53 -10.45
N GLU A 50 0.42 21.22 -11.33
CA GLU A 50 0.41 22.69 -11.43
C GLU A 50 -0.11 23.40 -10.17
N LEU A 51 -0.90 22.70 -9.33
CA LEU A 51 -1.49 23.20 -8.09
C LEU A 51 -0.68 22.81 -6.84
N GLY A 52 0.52 22.25 -7.01
CA GLY A 52 1.32 21.74 -5.90
C GLY A 52 1.05 20.27 -5.60
N GLY A 53 0.86 19.47 -6.65
CA GLY A 53 0.70 18.02 -6.56
C GLY A 53 1.82 17.38 -5.75
N ILE A 54 1.46 16.33 -5.00
CA ILE A 54 2.45 15.62 -4.19
C ILE A 54 3.15 14.66 -5.14
N TRP A 55 4.21 15.10 -5.80
CA TRP A 55 4.99 14.27 -6.72
C TRP A 55 5.94 13.31 -5.98
N GLY A 56 6.54 12.37 -6.70
CA GLY A 56 7.54 11.45 -6.14
C GLY A 56 7.61 10.13 -6.90
N GLY A 57 8.80 9.53 -6.97
CA GLY A 57 9.02 8.28 -7.72
C GLY A 57 8.29 7.05 -7.17
N SER A 58 7.62 7.16 -6.02
CA SER A 58 6.78 6.11 -5.46
C SER A 58 5.53 6.68 -4.81
N SER A 59 4.46 5.90 -4.84
CA SER A 59 3.19 6.19 -4.17
C SER A 59 3.20 5.81 -2.68
N PHE A 60 4.37 5.50 -2.08
CA PHE A 60 4.48 4.99 -0.70
C PHE A 60 3.84 5.91 0.36
N LYS A 61 3.80 7.22 0.10
CA LYS A 61 3.14 8.25 0.92
C LYS A 61 1.66 8.00 1.20
N PHE A 62 0.96 7.21 0.38
CA PHE A 62 -0.48 6.98 0.52
C PHE A 62 -0.83 5.73 1.35
N GLY A 63 0.14 4.85 1.64
CA GLY A 63 -0.04 3.70 2.54
C GLY A 63 -0.90 2.55 2.01
N VAL A 64 -1.79 2.78 1.05
CA VAL A 64 -2.61 1.74 0.40
C VAL A 64 -2.12 1.51 -1.03
N PHE A 65 -1.92 0.24 -1.38
CA PHE A 65 -1.41 -0.16 -2.69
C PHE A 65 -2.31 -1.20 -3.33
N SER A 66 -2.48 -1.07 -4.64
CA SER A 66 -3.06 -2.11 -5.49
C SER A 66 -1.92 -2.94 -6.08
N ARG A 67 -2.15 -4.24 -6.29
CA ARG A 67 -1.20 -5.16 -6.93
C ARG A 67 -1.80 -5.66 -8.24
N LYS A 68 -1.00 -5.70 -9.31
CA LYS A 68 -1.43 -6.25 -10.61
C LYS A 68 -1.62 -7.77 -10.53
N ASP A 69 -0.69 -8.43 -9.84
CA ASP A 69 -0.73 -9.86 -9.60
C ASP A 69 -1.73 -10.12 -8.47
N THR A 70 -2.90 -10.61 -8.85
CA THR A 70 -3.96 -11.05 -7.93
C THR A 70 -3.89 -12.55 -7.67
N ASP A 71 -2.87 -13.23 -8.20
CA ASP A 71 -2.56 -14.61 -7.88
C ASP A 71 -2.53 -14.71 -6.36
N THR A 72 -3.56 -15.37 -5.85
CA THR A 72 -3.77 -15.55 -4.43
C THR A 72 -2.49 -16.15 -3.89
N CYS A 73 -1.85 -15.46 -2.95
CA CYS A 73 -1.18 -16.19 -1.89
C CYS A 73 -2.31 -16.94 -1.17
N GLN A 74 -2.77 -18.06 -1.74
CA GLN A 74 -3.43 -19.07 -0.94
C GLN A 74 -2.38 -19.37 0.12
N ALA A 75 -2.65 -18.96 1.36
CA ALA A 75 -2.00 -19.60 2.48
C ALA A 75 -2.28 -21.08 2.21
N SER A 76 -1.24 -21.83 1.84
CA SER A 76 -1.38 -23.28 1.68
C SER A 76 -2.03 -23.77 2.97
N GLU A 77 -2.92 -24.75 2.89
CA GLU A 77 -3.56 -25.30 4.09
C GLU A 77 -2.51 -25.71 5.17
N GLN A 78 -1.30 -26.08 4.72
CA GLN A 78 -0.10 -26.30 5.55
C GLN A 78 0.31 -25.11 6.44
N SER A 79 0.09 -23.87 5.99
CA SER A 79 0.39 -22.64 6.74
C SER A 79 -0.63 -22.37 7.86
N ILE A 80 -1.84 -22.92 7.73
CA ILE A 80 -2.91 -22.83 8.75
C ILE A 80 -2.69 -23.91 9.81
N GLU A 81 -2.32 -25.14 9.41
CA GLU A 81 -2.00 -26.25 10.32
C GLU A 81 -0.83 -25.90 11.26
N ALA A 82 0.25 -25.31 10.72
CA ALA A 82 1.43 -24.92 11.50
C ALA A 82 1.15 -23.86 12.59
N ARG A 83 0.05 -23.11 12.50
CA ARG A 83 -0.38 -22.17 13.54
C ARG A 83 -1.12 -22.84 14.69
N ASN A 84 -1.79 -23.97 14.43
CA ASN A 84 -2.52 -24.72 15.44
C ASN A 84 -1.62 -25.66 16.24
N GLU A 85 -0.53 -26.15 15.66
CA GLU A 85 0.46 -26.99 16.36
C GLU A 85 1.48 -26.19 17.19
N GLY A 86 1.47 -24.85 17.08
CA GLY A 86 2.50 -23.96 17.64
C GLY A 86 2.32 -23.50 19.09
N ILE A 87 1.31 -23.99 19.84
CA ILE A 87 1.16 -23.69 21.28
C ILE A 87 1.27 -24.98 22.12
N THR A 88 2.40 -25.64 22.04
CA THR A 88 2.94 -26.37 23.19
C THR A 88 4.35 -25.87 23.45
N VAL A 89 4.48 -24.89 24.34
CA VAL A 89 5.77 -24.48 24.90
C VAL A 89 6.26 -25.59 25.83
N PRO A 90 7.38 -26.31 25.55
CA PRO A 90 7.98 -27.17 26.55
C PRO A 90 8.81 -26.27 27.46
N HIS A 91 8.37 -26.13 28.72
CA HIS A 91 9.18 -25.57 29.79
C HIS A 91 10.29 -26.57 30.14
N THR A 92 11.48 -26.42 29.55
CA THR A 92 12.78 -26.69 30.21
C THR A 92 13.91 -26.09 29.37
N ARG A 93 14.57 -25.06 29.91
CA ARG A 93 15.82 -24.52 29.36
C ARG A 93 16.99 -25.37 29.87
N ASN A 94 17.43 -26.36 29.08
CA ASN A 94 18.68 -27.07 29.37
C ASN A 94 19.86 -26.32 28.76
N ARG A 95 20.71 -25.78 29.63
CA ARG A 95 22.03 -25.22 29.33
C ARG A 95 22.97 -26.39 29.02
N GLY A 96 23.26 -26.63 27.74
CA GLY A 96 24.20 -27.66 27.32
C GLY A 96 25.65 -27.25 27.61
N GLU A 97 26.37 -28.11 28.33
CA GLU A 97 27.83 -28.15 28.42
C GLU A 97 28.40 -29.05 27.31
N GLY A 98 29.61 -28.73 26.82
CA GLY A 98 30.44 -29.53 25.91
C GLY A 98 30.37 -29.05 24.45
N GLY A 99 31.45 -28.87 23.70
CA GLY A 99 32.89 -29.06 23.86
C GLY A 99 33.51 -28.76 22.49
N TRP A 100 34.60 -28.00 22.41
CA TRP A 100 35.23 -27.59 21.15
C TRP A 100 36.17 -28.70 20.65
N ASN A 101 35.99 -29.15 19.40
CA ASN A 101 36.92 -30.06 18.74
C ASN A 101 37.82 -29.27 17.79
N GLU A 102 39.10 -29.16 18.15
CA GLU A 102 40.21 -28.81 17.25
C GLU A 102 40.51 -30.01 16.33
N GLN A 103 40.75 -29.73 15.04
CA GLN A 103 41.38 -30.67 14.11
C GLN A 103 42.76 -30.12 13.74
N GLU A 104 43.79 -30.95 13.92
CA GLU A 104 45.16 -30.77 13.43
C GLU A 104 45.26 -30.88 11.90
#